data_AF-A0A7S1HUM8-F1
#
_entry.id   AF-A0A7S1HUM8-F1
#
_cell.length_a   1.000
_cell.length_b   1.000
_cell.length_c   1.000
_cell.angle_alpha   90.00
_cell.angle_beta   90.00
_cell.angle_gamma   90.00
#
_symmetry.space_group_name_H-M   'P 1'
#
loop_
_entity.id
_entity.type
_entity.pdbx_description
1 polymer ?
#
loop_
_entity_poly.entity_id
_entity_poly.type
_entity_poly.pdbx_seq_one_letter_code
_entity_poly.pdbx_strand_id
1 'polypeptide(L)'
;VRDFVPFQEWVWRMEQTDKYLISGFKVQAVDWFGSSIGWVRLQVEAINQQGDVLPTLMLMRGPAISILPVVQCEGADFVLLTAVPRPSVGQALLELPTGLFDEDAVFAGRAADLL
;
A
#
# COMPACT_ATOMS: atom_id res chain seq x y z
N VAL A 1 -3.11 -6.60 15.65
CA VAL A 1 -1.99 -5.81 15.04
C VAL A 1 -0.69 -6.60 14.99
N ARG A 2 -0.29 -7.33 16.06
CA ARG A 2 0.95 -8.14 16.01
C ARG A 2 0.96 -9.19 14.90
N ASP A 3 -0.21 -9.74 14.59
CA ASP A 3 -0.38 -10.73 13.52
C ASP A 3 -0.75 -10.10 12.17
N PHE A 4 -0.74 -8.76 12.07
CA PHE A 4 -1.03 -8.06 10.82
C PHE A 4 0.25 -8.03 9.97
N VAL A 5 0.26 -8.77 8.86
CA VAL A 5 1.44 -8.94 8.00
C VAL A 5 2.12 -7.61 7.63
N PRO A 6 1.41 -6.53 7.24
CA PRO A 6 2.06 -5.25 6.93
C PRO A 6 2.81 -4.63 8.10
N PHE A 7 2.36 -4.85 9.34
CA PHE A 7 3.07 -4.40 10.54
C PHE A 7 4.33 -5.24 10.79
N GLN A 8 4.25 -6.56 10.64
CA GLN A 8 5.40 -7.47 10.79
C GLN A 8 6.49 -7.16 9.75
N GLU A 9 6.11 -6.96 8.49
CA GLU A 9 7.01 -6.56 7.41
C GLU A 9 7.70 -5.22 7.69
N TRP A 10 6.97 -4.26 8.26
CA TRP A 10 7.54 -2.98 8.65
C TRP A 10 8.58 -3.14 9.78
N VAL A 11 8.25 -3.88 10.84
CA VAL A 11 9.19 -4.17 11.94
C VAL A 11 10.44 -4.85 11.39
N TRP A 12 10.28 -5.92 10.60
CA TRP A 12 11.39 -6.65 10.00
C TRP A 12 12.31 -5.73 9.18
N ARG A 13 11.75 -4.88 8.31
CA ARG A 13 12.54 -3.93 7.49
C ARG A 13 13.28 -2.90 8.34
N MET A 14 12.66 -2.42 9.42
CA MET A 14 13.29 -1.46 10.32
C MET A 14 14.44 -2.08 11.11
N GLU A 15 14.35 -3.37 11.46
CA GLU A 15 15.45 -4.11 12.09
C GLU A 15 16.65 -4.34 11.16
N GLN A 16 16.43 -4.38 9.84
CA GLN A 16 17.49 -4.58 8.84
C GLN A 16 18.22 -3.29 8.44
N THR A 17 17.80 -2.11 8.93
CA THR A 17 18.39 -0.84 8.51
C THR A 17 18.91 -0.02 9.70
N ASP A 18 20.08 0.56 9.51
CA ASP A 18 20.72 1.51 10.42
C ASP A 18 20.43 2.97 10.04
N LYS A 19 19.57 3.20 9.04
CA LYS A 19 19.25 4.53 8.52
C LYS A 19 18.32 5.33 9.42
N TYR A 20 17.56 4.63 10.27
CA TYR A 20 16.52 5.21 11.08
C TYR A 20 16.64 4.73 12.52
N LEU A 21 16.58 5.66 13.46
CA LEU A 21 16.42 5.34 14.87
C LEU A 21 14.95 5.52 15.24
N ILE A 22 14.32 4.44 15.72
CA ILE A 22 12.94 4.45 16.19
C ILE A 22 12.95 4.41 17.72
N SER A 23 12.43 5.44 18.38
CA SER A 23 12.30 5.49 19.84
C SER A 23 11.01 4.84 20.34
N GLY A 24 9.98 4.80 19.50
CA GLY A 24 8.70 4.21 19.87
C GLY A 24 7.63 4.38 18.79
N PHE A 25 6.50 3.74 19.02
CA PHE A 25 5.32 3.91 18.19
C PHE A 25 4.03 3.81 19.00
N LYS A 26 2.96 4.35 18.43
CA LYS A 26 1.60 4.30 18.96
C LYS A 26 0.64 3.86 17.85
N VAL A 27 -0.08 2.78 18.09
CA VAL A 27 -1.24 2.42 17.25
C VAL A 27 -2.36 3.42 17.57
N GLN A 28 -2.75 4.21 16.58
CA GLN A 28 -3.79 5.22 16.73
C GLN A 28 -5.18 4.66 16.42
N ALA A 29 -5.28 3.78 15.41
CA ALA A 29 -6.54 3.16 15.03
C ALA A 29 -6.29 1.81 14.35
N VAL A 30 -7.29 0.94 14.44
CA VAL A 30 -7.36 -0.36 13.75
C VAL A 30 -8.75 -0.47 13.15
N ASP A 31 -8.81 -0.56 11.83
CA ASP A 31 -10.07 -0.75 11.10
C ASP A 31 -10.17 -2.21 10.65
N TRP A 32 -11.35 -2.79 10.90
CA TRP A 32 -11.62 -4.21 10.67
C TRP A 32 -12.60 -4.40 9.52
N PHE A 33 -12.33 -5.40 8.69
CA PHE A 33 -13.20 -5.88 7.63
C PHE A 33 -13.69 -7.28 7.99
N GLY A 34 -14.82 -7.34 8.69
CA GLY A 34 -15.28 -8.59 9.29
C GLY A 34 -14.31 -9.07 10.36
N SER A 35 -13.76 -10.27 10.19
CA SER A 35 -12.79 -10.87 11.12
C SER A 35 -11.34 -10.47 10.86
N SER A 36 -11.04 -9.85 9.71
CA SER A 36 -9.67 -9.52 9.32
C SER A 36 -9.36 -8.04 9.56
N ILE A 37 -8.12 -7.74 9.94
CA ILE A 37 -7.66 -6.35 10.03
C ILE A 37 -7.51 -5.83 8.60
N GLY A 38 -8.20 -4.74 8.29
CA GLY A 38 -8.01 -4.07 7.02
C GLY A 38 -6.86 -3.07 7.08
N TRP A 39 -6.91 -2.16 8.06
CA TRP A 39 -6.03 -0.99 8.09
C TRP A 39 -5.51 -0.77 9.52
N VAL A 40 -4.25 -0.35 9.64
CA VAL A 40 -3.66 0.10 10.90
C VAL A 40 -3.08 1.49 10.72
N ARG A 41 -3.55 2.45 11.52
CA ARG A 41 -2.98 3.79 11.60
C ARG A 41 -1.92 3.81 12.70
N LEU A 42 -0.67 4.04 12.32
CA LEU A 42 0.49 4.03 13.22
C LEU A 42 1.13 5.41 13.28
N GLN A 43 1.46 5.87 14.48
CA GLN A 43 2.34 7.01 14.70
C GLN A 43 3.68 6.50 15.22
N VAL A 44 4.79 6.84 14.57
CA VAL A 44 6.13 6.32 14.89
C VAL A 44 7.09 7.45 15.13
N GLU A 45 7.72 7.50 16.29
CA GLU A 45 8.80 8.44 16.55
C GLU A 45 10.10 7.93 15.91
N ALA A 46 10.54 8.61 14.85
CA ALA A 46 11.73 8.22 14.10
C ALA A 46 12.60 9.42 13.73
N ILE A 47 13.92 9.24 13.79
CA ILE A 47 14.91 10.18 13.27
C ILE A 47 15.81 9.50 12.23
N ASN A 48 16.30 10.26 11.26
CA ASN A 48 17.34 9.79 10.33
C ASN A 48 18.76 9.93 10.94
N GLN A 49 19.77 9.49 10.20
CA GLN A 49 21.18 9.61 10.60
C GLN A 49 21.67 11.05 10.76
N GLN A 50 20.97 12.03 10.17
CA GLN A 50 21.26 13.47 10.30
C GLN A 50 20.60 14.10 11.53
N GLY A 51 19.76 13.35 12.25
CA GLY A 51 19.00 13.82 13.41
C GLY A 51 17.67 14.48 13.07
N ASP A 52 17.24 14.45 11.80
CA ASP A 52 15.96 15.03 11.40
C ASP A 52 14.81 14.13 11.83
N VAL A 53 13.77 14.74 12.41
CA VAL A 53 12.51 14.06 12.74
C VAL A 53 11.76 13.73 11.45
N LEU A 54 11.41 12.47 11.27
CA LEU A 54 10.70 11.99 10.09
C LEU A 54 9.18 12.16 10.23
N PRO A 55 8.43 12.28 9.12
CA PRO A 55 6.97 12.19 9.15
C PRO A 55 6.52 10.85 9.74
N THR A 56 5.80 10.92 10.85
CA THR A 56 5.59 9.78 11.75
C THR A 56 4.29 9.03 11.51
N LEU A 57 3.39 9.52 10.65
CA LEU A 57 2.07 8.92 10.47
C LEU A 57 2.05 7.97 9.26
N MET A 58 1.76 6.70 9.52
CA MET A 58 1.65 5.67 8.50
C MET A 58 0.28 5.01 8.53
N LEU A 59 -0.26 4.73 7.35
CA LEU A 59 -1.46 3.93 7.18
C LEU A 59 -1.07 2.61 6.51
N MET A 60 -1.14 1.52 7.26
CA MET A 60 -0.74 0.20 6.82
C MET A 60 -1.95 -0.56 6.30
N ARG A 61 -1.90 -1.02 5.05
CA ARG A 61 -3.00 -1.77 4.39
C ARG A 61 -2.53 -3.02 3.63
N GLY A 62 -1.22 -3.18 3.45
CA GLY A 62 -0.64 -4.27 2.65
C GLY A 62 -0.22 -3.84 1.25
N PRO A 63 0.38 -4.76 0.49
CA PRO A 63 0.92 -4.44 -0.83
C PRO A 63 -0.19 -4.22 -1.86
N ALA A 64 0.11 -3.38 -2.84
CA ALA A 64 -0.74 -3.07 -3.97
C ALA A 64 -0.01 -3.41 -5.28
N ILE A 65 -0.77 -3.73 -6.31
CA ILE A 65 -0.29 -3.96 -7.67
C ILE A 65 -1.08 -3.08 -8.62
N SER A 66 -0.38 -2.53 -9.62
CA SER A 66 -0.99 -1.86 -10.77
C SER A 66 -0.34 -2.38 -12.04
N ILE A 67 -1.12 -2.49 -13.11
CA ILE A 67 -0.63 -2.94 -14.41
C ILE A 67 -0.78 -1.81 -15.45
N LEU A 68 0.12 -1.78 -16.43
CA LEU A 68 0.05 -0.88 -17.58
C LEU A 68 -0.23 -1.70 -18.84
N PRO A 69 -1.50 -1.91 -19.22
CA PRO A 69 -1.83 -2.67 -20.41
C PRO A 69 -1.59 -1.79 -21.64
N VAL A 70 -0.69 -2.23 -22.52
CA VAL A 70 -0.43 -1.59 -23.81
C VAL A 70 -1.08 -2.42 -24.90
N VAL A 71 -2.00 -1.82 -25.64
CA VAL A 71 -2.71 -2.44 -26.76
C VAL A 71 -2.22 -1.78 -28.05
N GLN A 72 -1.71 -2.59 -28.96
CA GLN A 72 -1.31 -2.11 -30.28
C GLN A 72 -2.47 -2.28 -31.27
N CYS A 73 -2.88 -1.19 -31.92
CA CYS A 73 -3.94 -1.18 -32.91
C CYS A 73 -3.56 -0.27 -34.08
N GLU A 74 -3.68 -0.75 -35.32
CA GLU A 74 -3.41 0.03 -36.54
C GLU A 74 -2.02 0.72 -36.56
N GLY A 75 -1.02 0.09 -35.94
CA GLY A 75 0.34 0.63 -35.88
C GLY A 75 0.57 1.71 -34.83
N ALA A 76 -0.40 1.95 -33.94
CA ALA A 76 -0.28 2.83 -32.78
C ALA A 76 -0.45 2.06 -31.46
N ASP A 77 0.22 2.54 -30.41
CA ASP A 77 0.14 2.00 -29.07
C ASP A 77 -0.86 2.80 -28.22
N PHE A 78 -1.73 2.09 -27.52
CA PHE A 78 -2.73 2.65 -26.63
C PHE A 78 -2.59 2.08 -25.23
N VAL A 79 -2.87 2.88 -24.21
CA VAL A 79 -2.92 2.42 -22.82
C VAL A 79 -4.38 2.23 -22.42
N LEU A 80 -4.71 1.04 -21.92
CA LEU A 80 -6.02 0.81 -21.34
C LEU A 80 -6.08 1.37 -19.92
N LEU A 81 -7.04 2.26 -19.67
CA LEU A 81 -7.33 2.83 -18.36
C LEU A 81 -8.72 2.40 -17.89
N THR A 82 -8.91 2.43 -16.58
CA THR A 82 -10.21 2.21 -15.94
C THR A 82 -10.74 3.52 -15.39
N ALA A 83 -12.04 3.75 -15.50
CA ALA A 83 -12.71 4.86 -14.84
C ALA A 83 -13.10 4.42 -13.43
N VAL A 84 -12.33 4.84 -12.43
CA VAL A 84 -12.50 4.44 -11.04
C VAL A 84 -13.23 5.55 -10.27
N PRO A 85 -14.39 5.29 -9.66
CA PRO A 85 -15.02 6.24 -8.75
C PRO A 85 -14.11 6.53 -7.55
N ARG A 86 -13.82 7.81 -7.29
CA ARG A 86 -13.00 8.25 -6.15
C ARG A 86 -13.81 9.21 -5.29
N PRO A 87 -14.61 8.71 -4.33
CA PRO A 87 -15.41 9.55 -3.44
C PRO A 87 -14.58 10.61 -2.68
N SER A 88 -13.32 10.31 -2.38
CA SER A 88 -12.38 11.24 -1.72
C SER A 88 -12.10 12.51 -2.53
N VAL A 89 -12.32 12.49 -3.85
CA VAL A 89 -12.18 13.66 -4.73
C VAL A 89 -13.51 14.05 -5.39
N GLY A 90 -14.60 13.36 -5.08
CA GLY A 90 -15.94 13.66 -5.60
C GLY A 90 -16.17 13.37 -7.08
N GLN A 91 -15.27 12.65 -7.75
CA GLN A 91 -15.38 12.34 -9.18
C GLN A 91 -14.74 10.98 -9.53
N ALA A 92 -15.02 10.48 -10.73
CA ALA A 92 -14.29 9.36 -11.30
C ALA A 92 -12.97 9.83 -11.91
N LEU A 93 -11.89 9.06 -11.73
CA LEU A 93 -10.59 9.31 -12.34
C LEU A 93 -10.26 8.19 -13.33
N LEU A 94 -9.54 8.53 -14.40
CA LEU A 94 -8.93 7.56 -15.28
C LEU A 94 -7.61 7.11 -14.67
N GLU A 95 -7.51 5.83 -14.34
CA GLU A 95 -6.37 5.26 -13.65
C GLU A 95 -5.98 3.91 -14.24
N LEU A 96 -4.74 3.50 -14.00
CA LEU A 96 -4.29 2.15 -14.32
C LEU A 96 -5.10 1.13 -13.50
N PRO A 97 -5.46 -0.02 -14.09
CA PRO A 97 -6.04 -1.11 -13.33
C PRO A 97 -5.14 -1.44 -12.13
N THR A 98 -5.72 -1.46 -10.94
CA THR A 98 -4.99 -1.56 -9.68
C THR A 98 -5.76 -2.45 -8.70
N GLY A 99 -5.03 -3.29 -7.96
CA GLY A 99 -5.58 -4.19 -6.96
C GLY A 99 -4.72 -4.24 -5.70
N LEU A 100 -5.32 -4.68 -4.61
CA LEU A 100 -4.62 -5.00 -3.36
C LEU A 100 -4.44 -6.51 -3.26
N PHE A 101 -3.32 -6.95 -2.72
CA PHE A 101 -3.14 -8.36 -2.41
C PHE A 101 -3.99 -8.72 -1.20
N ASP A 102 -4.76 -9.80 -1.31
CA ASP A 102 -5.27 -10.51 -0.15
C ASP A 102 -4.15 -11.42 0.41
N GLU A 103 -4.27 -11.87 1.65
CA GLU A 103 -3.21 -12.57 2.39
C GLU A 103 -2.62 -13.80 1.64
N ASP A 104 -3.41 -14.42 0.74
CA ASP A 104 -3.03 -15.61 -0.04
C ASP A 104 -2.80 -15.36 -1.54
N ALA A 105 -2.89 -14.12 -2.03
CA ALA A 105 -2.86 -13.84 -3.46
C ALA A 105 -1.43 -13.86 -4.04
N VAL A 106 -1.20 -14.68 -5.07
CA VAL A 106 0.06 -14.68 -5.85
C VAL A 106 0.00 -13.58 -6.92
N PHE A 107 1.13 -12.90 -7.15
CA PHE A 107 1.28 -11.77 -8.11
C PHE A 107 0.54 -11.98 -9.44
N ALA A 108 0.78 -13.10 -10.12
CA ALA A 108 0.20 -13.36 -11.43
C ALA A 108 -1.33 -13.51 -11.39
N GLY A 109 -1.87 -14.12 -10.33
CA GLY A 109 -3.31 -14.25 -10.14
C GLY A 109 -3.97 -12.90 -9.91
N ARG A 110 -3.37 -12.07 -9.05
CA ARG A 110 -3.92 -10.74 -8.79
C ARG A 110 -3.80 -9.79 -9.98
N ALA A 111 -2.74 -9.90 -10.77
CA ALA A 111 -2.60 -9.13 -12.01
C ALA A 111 -3.66 -9.52 -13.06
N ALA A 112 -4.01 -10.81 -13.14
CA ALA A 112 -5.00 -11.31 -14.08
C ALA A 112 -6.42 -10.79 -13.77
N ASP A 113 -6.79 -10.64 -12.49
CA ASP A 113 -8.07 -10.07 -12.08
C ASP A 113 -8.27 -8.59 -12.49
N LEU A 114 -7.19 -7.92 -12.92
CA LEU A 114 -7.21 -6.49 -13.27
C LEU A 114 -7.45 -6.22 -14.77
N LEU A 115 -7.55 -7.26 -15.60
CA LEU A 115 -7.86 -7.19 -17.03
C LEU A 115 -9.26 -7.73 -17.31
#